data_AF-A0A847MYS9-F1
#
_entry.id   AF-A0A847MYS9-F1
#
_cell.length_a   1.000
_cell.length_b   1.000
_cell.length_c   1.000
_cell.angle_alpha   90.00
_cell.angle_beta   90.00
_cell.angle_gamma   90.00
#
_symmetry.space_group_name_H-M   'P 1'
#
loop_
_entity.id
_entity.type
_entity.pdbx_description
1 polymer ?
#
loop_
_entity_poly.entity_id
_entity_poly.type
_entity_poly.pdbx_seq_one_letter_code
_entity_poly.pdbx_strand_id
1 'polypeptide(L)'
;MEERAYAALLGWFTGDGFGSQSEGREEQELSLLAPDGLTEVYTLESIYELCGMSSEASDLSVLLALSMLDNKALLADHVKASYRRYVKCEDAELSPELVTNLEHEASTSESALILSRSLVMGLALIGKPAKRQRQLSHLESALFTTSPLAQDAAYLMSLAFSLTISEKAEDAATLVGLLLQQCSKLALDERL
;
A
#
# COMPACT_ATOMS: atom_id res chain seq x y z
N MET A 1 3.85 -18.90 -8.17
CA MET A 1 4.50 -17.62 -7.77
C MET A 1 4.33 -16.48 -8.78
N GLU A 2 4.86 -16.54 -10.02
CA GLU A 2 4.76 -15.40 -10.99
C GLU A 2 3.31 -15.01 -11.28
N GLU A 3 2.45 -16.00 -11.58
CA GLU A 3 1.02 -15.79 -11.80
C GLU A 3 0.33 -15.13 -10.58
N ARG A 4 0.68 -15.53 -9.35
CA ARG A 4 0.15 -14.94 -8.12
C ARG A 4 0.63 -13.51 -7.91
N ALA A 5 1.89 -13.22 -8.25
CA ALA A 5 2.42 -11.85 -8.20
C ALA A 5 1.68 -10.95 -9.19
N TYR A 6 1.45 -11.44 -10.41
CA TYR A 6 0.68 -10.73 -11.43
C TYR A 6 -0.77 -10.51 -10.98
N ALA A 7 -1.44 -11.55 -10.49
CA ALA A 7 -2.81 -11.46 -9.99
C ALA A 7 -2.93 -10.50 -8.80
N ALA A 8 -1.96 -10.49 -7.88
CA ALA A 8 -1.94 -9.57 -6.74
C ALA A 8 -1.77 -8.12 -7.19
N LEU A 9 -0.86 -7.86 -8.15
CA LEU A 9 -0.70 -6.53 -8.74
C LEU A 9 -1.98 -6.08 -9.44
N LEU A 10 -2.55 -6.91 -10.31
CA LEU A 10 -3.80 -6.60 -11.00
C LEU A 10 -4.93 -6.30 -10.01
N GLY A 11 -5.09 -7.13 -8.98
CA GLY A 11 -6.10 -6.93 -7.94
C GLY A 11 -5.90 -5.65 -7.15
N TRP A 12 -4.65 -5.27 -6.87
CA TRP A 12 -4.33 -4.02 -6.16
C TRP A 12 -4.74 -2.79 -6.97
N PHE A 13 -4.30 -2.70 -8.24
CA PHE A 13 -4.63 -1.55 -9.10
C PHE A 13 -6.12 -1.50 -9.46
N THR A 14 -6.75 -2.66 -9.68
CA THR A 14 -8.21 -2.72 -9.93
C THR A 14 -8.99 -2.32 -8.69
N GLY A 15 -8.55 -2.77 -7.49
CA GLY A 15 -9.17 -2.42 -6.23
C GLY A 15 -9.07 -0.93 -5.90
N ASP A 16 -7.93 -0.30 -6.20
CA ASP A 16 -7.75 1.14 -6.07
C ASP A 16 -8.70 1.91 -7.01
N GLY A 17 -8.79 1.51 -8.29
CA GLY A 17 -9.75 2.09 -9.22
C GLY A 17 -11.21 1.91 -8.78
N PHE A 18 -11.57 0.77 -8.19
CA PHE A 18 -12.90 0.62 -7.58
C PHE A 18 -13.11 1.57 -6.39
N GLY A 19 -12.12 1.66 -5.50
CA GLY A 19 -12.17 2.49 -4.31
C GLY A 19 -12.33 3.98 -4.62
N SER A 20 -11.63 4.47 -5.65
CA SER A 20 -11.64 5.89 -6.02
C SER A 20 -13.02 6.40 -6.43
N GLN A 21 -13.93 5.53 -6.89
CA GLN A 21 -15.32 5.89 -7.20
C GLN A 21 -16.14 6.23 -5.95
N SER A 22 -15.74 5.71 -4.80
CA SER A 22 -16.46 5.83 -3.52
C SER A 22 -15.76 6.71 -2.50
N GLU A 23 -14.55 7.18 -2.81
CA GLU A 23 -13.72 7.91 -1.86
C GLU A 23 -14.39 9.20 -1.38
N GLY A 24 -14.38 9.40 -0.06
CA GLY A 24 -15.01 10.54 0.59
C GLY A 24 -16.54 10.56 0.56
N ARG A 25 -17.20 9.46 0.16
CA ARG A 25 -18.67 9.38 0.07
C ARG A 25 -19.27 8.49 1.12
N GLU A 26 -20.46 8.89 1.56
CA GLU A 26 -21.28 8.09 2.47
C GLU A 26 -22.03 7.01 1.70
N GLU A 27 -22.31 5.88 2.35
CA GLU A 27 -23.04 4.75 1.76
C GLU A 27 -24.41 5.15 1.18
N GLN A 28 -25.08 6.10 1.82
CA GLN A 28 -26.38 6.63 1.37
C GLN A 28 -26.26 7.38 0.04
N GLU A 29 -25.19 8.14 -0.15
CA GLU A 29 -24.91 8.85 -1.40
C GLU A 29 -24.63 7.84 -2.51
N LEU A 30 -23.80 6.83 -2.24
CA LEU A 30 -23.46 5.78 -3.20
C LEU A 30 -24.68 4.97 -3.63
N SER A 31 -25.58 4.66 -2.70
CA SER A 31 -26.85 3.97 -3.02
C SER A 31 -27.77 4.77 -3.93
N LEU A 32 -27.66 6.11 -3.93
CA LEU A 32 -28.42 6.98 -4.84
C LEU A 32 -27.75 7.11 -6.21
N LEU A 33 -26.42 7.18 -6.25
CA LEU A 33 -25.63 7.34 -7.47
C LEU A 33 -25.48 6.04 -8.26
N ALA A 34 -25.38 4.91 -7.57
CA ALA A 34 -25.32 3.57 -8.13
C ALA A 34 -26.32 2.63 -7.42
N PRO A 35 -27.63 2.70 -7.77
CA PRO A 35 -28.67 1.88 -7.13
C PRO A 35 -28.45 0.36 -7.29
N ASP A 36 -27.78 -0.03 -8.37
CA ASP A 36 -27.43 -1.43 -8.65
C ASP A 36 -26.04 -1.81 -8.08
N GLY A 37 -25.40 -0.89 -7.36
CA GLY A 37 -24.05 -1.02 -6.81
C GLY A 37 -22.93 -0.65 -7.78
N LEU A 38 -21.70 -0.57 -7.27
CA LEU A 38 -20.49 -0.38 -8.06
C LEU A 38 -20.04 -1.73 -8.63
N THR A 39 -20.42 -2.01 -9.86
CA THR A 39 -20.18 -3.30 -10.52
C THR A 39 -18.92 -3.32 -11.39
N GLU A 40 -18.45 -2.14 -11.82
CA GLU A 40 -17.30 -1.96 -12.70
C GLU A 40 -16.43 -0.79 -12.21
N VAL A 41 -15.17 -0.73 -12.66
CA VAL A 41 -14.21 0.33 -12.25
C VAL A 41 -14.64 1.73 -12.72
N TYR A 42 -15.59 1.84 -13.66
CA TYR A 42 -16.07 3.10 -14.23
C TYR A 42 -17.58 3.29 -14.10
N THR A 43 -18.23 2.65 -13.12
CA THR A 43 -19.68 2.73 -12.93
C THR A 43 -20.19 4.18 -12.82
N LEU A 44 -19.41 5.09 -12.25
CA LEU A 44 -19.79 6.50 -12.05
C LEU A 44 -19.12 7.47 -13.06
N GLU A 45 -18.57 7.00 -14.18
CA GLU A 45 -17.79 7.83 -15.13
C GLU A 45 -18.59 8.99 -15.72
N SER A 46 -19.90 8.80 -15.90
CA SER A 46 -20.79 9.84 -16.42
C SER A 46 -21.06 10.99 -15.44
N ILE A 47 -20.68 10.81 -14.16
CA ILE A 47 -20.90 11.76 -13.07
C ILE A 47 -19.59 12.45 -12.69
N TYR A 48 -18.46 11.73 -12.69
CA TYR A 48 -17.16 12.26 -12.30
C TYR A 48 -16.06 11.89 -13.30
N GLU A 49 -15.29 12.89 -13.72
CA GLU A 49 -14.26 12.76 -14.77
C GLU A 49 -13.10 11.84 -14.37
N LEU A 50 -12.77 11.75 -13.08
CA LEU A 50 -11.68 10.91 -12.55
C LEU A 50 -12.14 9.54 -12.03
N CYS A 51 -13.40 9.16 -12.29
CA CYS A 51 -13.95 7.87 -11.88
C CYS A 51 -13.07 6.72 -12.37
N GLY A 52 -12.72 5.78 -11.48
CA GLY A 52 -11.98 4.58 -11.86
C GLY A 52 -10.51 4.79 -12.20
N MET A 53 -10.02 6.02 -12.12
CA MET A 53 -8.61 6.32 -12.27
C MET A 53 -7.84 5.87 -11.02
N SER A 54 -6.57 5.52 -11.25
CA SER A 54 -5.63 5.24 -10.17
C SER A 54 -5.45 6.46 -9.28
N SER A 55 -5.30 6.22 -7.99
CA SER A 55 -5.05 7.23 -6.97
C SER A 55 -3.59 7.25 -6.53
N GLU A 56 -3.28 8.11 -5.55
CA GLU A 56 -1.97 8.13 -4.88
C GLU A 56 -1.56 6.75 -4.32
N ALA A 57 -2.50 5.86 -3.99
CA ALA A 57 -2.17 4.52 -3.51
C ALA A 57 -1.47 3.67 -4.59
N SER A 58 -1.94 3.76 -5.84
CA SER A 58 -1.33 3.11 -7.00
C SER A 58 -0.05 3.81 -7.44
N ASP A 59 -0.05 5.14 -7.49
CA ASP A 59 1.09 5.91 -7.99
C ASP A 59 2.32 5.75 -7.09
N LEU A 60 2.13 5.80 -5.78
CA LEU A 60 3.22 5.57 -4.83
C LEU A 60 3.76 4.12 -4.92
N SER A 61 2.91 3.14 -5.17
CA SER A 61 3.32 1.76 -5.42
C SER A 61 4.17 1.64 -6.69
N VAL A 62 3.74 2.26 -7.80
CA VAL A 62 4.49 2.26 -9.06
C VAL A 62 5.85 2.95 -8.90
N LEU A 63 5.87 4.13 -8.27
CA LEU A 63 7.11 4.87 -8.02
C LEU A 63 8.09 4.09 -7.15
N LEU A 64 7.61 3.39 -6.12
CA LEU A 64 8.43 2.48 -5.32
C LEU A 64 9.05 1.38 -6.19
N ALA A 65 8.23 0.70 -6.98
CA ALA A 65 8.66 -0.40 -7.83
C ALA A 65 9.71 0.05 -8.85
N LEU A 66 9.46 1.16 -9.56
CA LEU A 66 10.39 1.74 -10.52
C LEU A 66 11.71 2.13 -9.87
N SER A 67 11.66 2.82 -8.72
CA SER A 67 12.85 3.17 -7.96
C SER A 67 13.68 1.94 -7.57
N MET A 68 13.02 0.85 -7.16
CA MET A 68 13.71 -0.39 -6.81
C MET A 68 14.30 -1.12 -8.02
N LEU A 69 13.61 -1.09 -9.16
CA LEU A 69 14.07 -1.70 -10.41
C LEU A 69 15.31 -0.97 -10.96
N ASP A 70 15.25 0.36 -11.02
CA ASP A 70 16.34 1.21 -11.54
C ASP A 70 17.63 1.04 -10.72
N ASN A 71 17.48 0.97 -9.40
CA ASN A 71 18.61 0.87 -8.48
C ASN A 71 18.99 -0.57 -8.10
N LYS A 72 18.19 -1.56 -8.50
CA LYS A 72 18.28 -2.98 -8.09
C LYS A 72 18.30 -3.16 -6.56
N ALA A 73 17.78 -2.18 -5.82
CA ALA A 73 17.77 -2.12 -4.37
C ALA A 73 16.76 -1.08 -3.89
N LEU A 74 16.30 -1.23 -2.63
CA LEU A 74 15.58 -0.18 -1.94
C LEU A 74 16.58 0.89 -1.48
N LEU A 75 16.59 2.04 -2.17
CA LEU A 75 17.37 3.22 -1.80
C LEU A 75 16.43 4.31 -1.30
N ALA A 76 16.40 4.49 0.02
CA ALA A 76 15.51 5.42 0.72
C ALA A 76 15.52 6.84 0.12
N ASP A 77 16.70 7.39 -0.15
CA ASP A 77 16.83 8.75 -0.70
C ASP A 77 16.27 8.85 -2.13
N HIS A 78 16.44 7.82 -2.95
CA HIS A 78 15.91 7.80 -4.32
C HIS A 78 14.38 7.66 -4.33
N VAL A 79 13.84 6.79 -3.47
CA VAL A 79 12.39 6.64 -3.27
C VAL A 79 11.79 7.96 -2.80
N LYS A 80 12.36 8.58 -1.76
CA LYS A 80 11.90 9.87 -1.24
C LYS A 80 11.96 10.98 -2.27
N ALA A 81 13.02 11.02 -3.09
CA ALA A 81 13.14 11.98 -4.19
C ALA A 81 12.06 11.76 -5.26
N SER A 82 11.73 10.51 -5.57
CA SER A 82 10.69 10.15 -6.54
C SER A 82 9.31 10.59 -6.06
N TYR A 83 8.95 10.33 -4.81
CA TYR A 83 7.68 10.79 -4.24
C TYR A 83 7.58 12.32 -4.14
N ARG A 84 8.67 12.99 -3.74
CA ARG A 84 8.70 14.47 -3.71
C ARG A 84 8.54 15.08 -5.10
N ARG A 85 9.02 14.40 -6.14
CA ARG A 85 8.81 14.84 -7.52
C ARG A 85 7.34 14.69 -7.92
N TYR A 86 6.73 13.55 -7.60
CA TYR A 86 5.31 13.29 -7.82
C TYR A 86 4.43 14.39 -7.20
N VAL A 87 4.62 14.67 -5.91
CA VAL A 87 3.88 15.74 -5.19
C VAL A 87 4.03 17.13 -5.84
N LYS A 88 5.14 17.40 -6.53
CA LYS A 88 5.39 18.71 -7.16
C LYS A 88 4.93 18.81 -8.62
N CYS A 89 4.69 17.68 -9.27
CA CYS A 89 4.38 17.62 -10.69
C CYS A 89 2.90 17.36 -10.96
N GLU A 90 2.17 16.83 -9.98
CA GLU A 90 0.74 16.54 -10.09
C GLU A 90 -0.09 17.80 -9.84
N ASP A 91 -0.96 18.14 -10.79
CA ASP A 91 -2.14 18.98 -10.57
C ASP A 91 -3.28 18.18 -9.88
N ALA A 92 -3.02 16.92 -9.48
CA ALA A 92 -3.98 16.05 -8.82
C ALA A 92 -4.25 16.47 -7.38
N GLU A 93 -5.49 16.23 -6.92
CA GLU A 93 -5.90 16.40 -5.53
C GLU A 93 -5.26 15.32 -4.65
N LEU A 94 -4.00 15.52 -4.26
CA LEU A 94 -3.28 14.65 -3.33
C LEU A 94 -3.77 14.85 -1.90
N SER A 95 -3.66 13.80 -1.07
CA SER A 95 -4.02 13.94 0.33
C SER A 95 -3.09 14.95 1.05
N PRO A 96 -3.63 15.89 1.85
CA PRO A 96 -2.82 16.88 2.56
C PRO A 96 -1.75 16.26 3.45
N GLU A 97 -2.03 15.05 3.97
CA GLU A 97 -1.10 14.28 4.77
C GLU A 97 0.11 13.80 3.95
N LEU A 98 -0.10 13.28 2.74
CA LEU A 98 0.97 12.86 1.84
C LEU A 98 1.94 14.02 1.56
N VAL A 99 1.36 15.17 1.20
CA VAL A 99 2.11 16.41 0.92
C VAL A 99 2.93 16.80 2.15
N THR A 100 2.28 16.90 3.32
CA THR A 100 2.92 17.29 4.57
C THR A 100 4.07 16.36 4.94
N ASN A 101 3.84 15.03 4.94
CA ASN A 101 4.83 14.04 5.35
C ASN A 101 6.05 13.98 4.41
N LEU A 102 5.88 14.29 3.13
CA LEU A 102 6.97 14.26 2.15
C LEU A 102 7.73 15.58 2.06
N GLU A 103 7.06 16.72 2.23
CA GLU A 103 7.68 18.04 2.20
C GLU A 103 8.38 18.39 3.52
N HIS A 104 7.89 17.87 4.65
CA HIS A 104 8.45 18.12 5.97
C HIS A 104 9.19 16.90 6.54
N GLU A 105 9.44 16.90 7.84
CA GLU A 105 9.95 15.74 8.56
C GLU A 105 8.83 14.70 8.74
N ALA A 106 9.21 13.42 8.84
CA ALA A 106 8.26 12.33 9.05
C ALA A 106 7.44 12.58 10.33
N SER A 107 6.12 12.40 10.24
CA SER A 107 5.21 12.62 11.37
C SER A 107 5.13 11.39 12.28
N THR A 108 4.38 11.49 13.38
CA THR A 108 3.99 10.32 14.21
C THR A 108 2.64 9.75 13.78
N SER A 109 2.18 10.05 12.57
CA SER A 109 0.88 9.62 12.08
C SER A 109 0.76 8.10 12.01
N GLU A 110 -0.43 7.59 12.33
CA GLU A 110 -0.81 6.18 12.18
C GLU A 110 -1.69 5.97 10.93
N SER A 111 -1.55 6.83 9.92
CA SER A 111 -2.34 6.80 8.69
C SER A 111 -2.18 5.51 7.89
N ALA A 112 -3.31 5.02 7.38
CA ALA A 112 -3.38 3.85 6.53
C ALA A 112 -2.69 4.04 5.17
N LEU A 113 -2.41 5.28 4.76
CA LEU A 113 -1.71 5.58 3.51
C LEU A 113 -0.34 4.87 3.42
N ILE A 114 0.27 4.55 4.56
CA ILE A 114 1.52 3.78 4.57
C ILE A 114 1.38 2.37 4.02
N LEU A 115 0.19 1.79 4.15
CA LEU A 115 -0.11 0.44 3.70
C LEU A 115 -0.22 0.36 2.19
N SER A 116 -0.38 1.49 1.50
CA SER A 116 -0.58 1.55 0.05
C SER A 116 0.54 0.92 -0.78
N ARG A 117 1.72 0.74 -0.18
CA ARG A 117 2.93 0.20 -0.83
C ARG A 117 3.26 -1.23 -0.40
N SER A 118 2.42 -1.81 0.46
CA SER A 118 2.68 -3.10 1.09
C SER A 118 2.79 -4.24 0.09
N LEU A 119 2.05 -4.18 -1.03
CA LEU A 119 2.16 -5.21 -2.06
C LEU A 119 3.54 -5.24 -2.71
N VAL A 120 4.04 -4.09 -3.17
CA VAL A 120 5.36 -3.96 -3.80
C VAL A 120 6.46 -4.34 -2.80
N MET A 121 6.33 -3.87 -1.56
CA MET A 121 7.23 -4.30 -0.49
C MET A 121 7.15 -5.81 -0.29
N GLY A 122 5.96 -6.41 -0.22
CA GLY A 122 5.76 -7.85 -0.05
C GLY A 122 6.43 -8.70 -1.12
N LEU A 123 6.37 -8.28 -2.39
CA LEU A 123 7.14 -8.87 -3.48
C LEU A 123 8.65 -8.78 -3.21
N ALA A 124 9.12 -7.60 -2.80
CA ALA A 124 10.52 -7.40 -2.44
C ALA A 124 10.94 -8.19 -1.18
N LEU A 125 10.03 -8.66 -0.34
CA LEU A 125 10.33 -9.45 0.85
C LEU A 125 10.53 -10.95 0.54
N ILE A 126 10.07 -11.43 -0.63
CA ILE A 126 10.12 -12.86 -0.98
C ILE A 126 11.57 -13.37 -0.96
N GLY A 127 11.76 -14.55 -0.35
CA GLY A 127 13.06 -15.21 -0.25
C GLY A 127 14.06 -14.56 0.72
N LYS A 128 13.71 -13.44 1.37
CA LYS A 128 14.61 -12.76 2.33
C LYS A 128 14.43 -13.32 3.75
N PRO A 129 15.48 -13.34 4.59
CA PRO A 129 15.35 -13.71 6.00
C PRO A 129 14.48 -12.70 6.76
N ALA A 130 13.73 -13.17 7.77
CA ALA A 130 12.79 -12.35 8.56
C ALA A 130 13.39 -11.02 9.09
N LYS A 131 14.64 -11.05 9.59
CA LYS A 131 15.33 -9.83 10.04
C LYS A 131 15.48 -8.81 8.91
N ARG A 132 15.86 -9.26 7.71
CA ARG A 132 16.01 -8.40 6.54
C ARG A 132 14.67 -7.92 6.02
N GLN A 133 13.64 -8.75 6.10
CA GLN A 133 12.28 -8.39 5.70
C GLN A 133 11.77 -7.19 6.51
N ARG A 134 11.84 -7.29 7.84
CA ARG A 134 11.46 -6.19 8.74
C ARG A 134 12.30 -4.93 8.48
N GLN A 135 13.63 -5.07 8.37
CA GLN A 135 14.50 -3.93 8.09
C GLN A 135 14.13 -3.18 6.81
N LEU A 136 13.81 -3.90 5.72
CA LEU A 136 13.43 -3.27 4.46
C LEU A 136 12.07 -2.58 4.56
N SER A 137 11.09 -3.24 5.18
CA SER A 137 9.76 -2.63 5.41
C SER A 137 9.88 -1.35 6.25
N HIS A 138 10.62 -1.40 7.36
CA HIS A 138 10.81 -0.25 8.23
C HIS A 138 11.54 0.90 7.52
N LEU A 139 12.55 0.59 6.70
CA LEU A 139 13.29 1.58 5.92
C LEU A 139 12.38 2.36 4.96
N GLU A 140 11.44 1.68 4.32
CA GLU A 140 10.45 2.31 3.43
C GLU A 140 9.44 3.14 4.25
N SER A 141 8.82 2.53 5.27
CA SER A 141 7.79 3.17 6.07
C SER A 141 8.30 4.41 6.83
N ALA A 142 9.58 4.40 7.24
CA ALA A 142 10.24 5.52 7.92
C ALA A 142 10.39 6.77 7.05
N LEU A 143 10.16 6.66 5.73
CA LEU A 143 10.10 7.83 4.85
C LEU A 143 8.88 8.71 5.13
N PHE A 144 7.83 8.16 5.74
CA PHE A 144 6.53 8.82 5.95
C PHE A 144 6.18 8.99 7.42
N THR A 145 6.45 7.98 8.26
CA THR A 145 6.08 8.01 9.67
C THR A 145 7.18 7.48 10.58
N THR A 146 7.22 8.02 11.78
CA THR A 146 8.03 7.56 12.91
C THR A 146 7.25 6.67 13.87
N SER A 147 5.93 6.46 13.66
CA SER A 147 5.11 5.61 14.51
C SER A 147 5.51 4.14 14.40
N PRO A 148 5.95 3.49 15.50
CA PRO A 148 6.29 2.06 15.48
C PRO A 148 5.10 1.19 15.07
N LEU A 149 3.88 1.51 15.53
CA LEU A 149 2.67 0.77 15.18
C LEU A 149 2.46 0.76 13.67
N ALA A 150 2.53 1.94 13.04
CA ALA A 150 2.30 2.07 11.60
C ALA A 150 3.36 1.35 10.77
N GLN A 151 4.63 1.41 11.20
CA GLN A 151 5.73 0.68 10.55
C GLN A 151 5.57 -0.84 10.69
N ASP A 152 5.19 -1.33 11.88
CA ASP A 152 4.96 -2.74 12.13
C ASP A 152 3.69 -3.24 11.39
N ALA A 153 2.63 -2.43 11.28
CA ALA A 153 1.45 -2.72 10.45
C ALA A 153 1.81 -2.86 8.97
N ALA A 154 2.59 -1.91 8.42
CA ALA A 154 3.08 -1.99 7.05
C ALA A 154 3.94 -3.24 6.81
N TYR A 155 4.77 -3.61 7.80
CA TYR A 155 5.54 -4.86 7.75
C TYR A 155 4.64 -6.10 7.73
N LEU A 156 3.63 -6.19 8.60
CA LEU A 156 2.73 -7.33 8.63
C LEU A 156 1.92 -7.47 7.34
N MET A 157 1.41 -6.36 6.79
CA MET A 157 0.70 -6.37 5.52
C MET A 157 1.62 -6.79 4.35
N SER A 158 2.84 -6.26 4.31
CA SER A 158 3.85 -6.67 3.32
C SER A 158 4.22 -8.15 3.45
N LEU A 159 4.36 -8.64 4.68
CA LEU A 159 4.63 -10.04 4.97
C LEU A 159 3.46 -10.92 4.52
N ALA A 160 2.22 -10.48 4.72
CA ALA A 160 1.04 -11.21 4.27
C ALA A 160 1.07 -11.45 2.75
N PHE A 161 1.31 -10.40 1.96
CA PHE A 161 1.50 -10.53 0.52
C PHE A 161 2.65 -11.46 0.17
N SER A 162 3.79 -11.32 0.85
CA SER A 162 4.95 -12.19 0.64
C SER A 162 4.62 -13.68 0.86
N LEU A 163 3.90 -14.00 1.94
CA LEU A 163 3.52 -15.37 2.30
C LEU A 163 2.51 -15.95 1.31
N THR A 164 1.49 -15.18 0.91
CA THR A 164 0.46 -15.63 -0.04
C THR A 164 1.01 -15.81 -1.45
N ILE A 165 1.86 -14.90 -1.92
CA ILE A 165 2.45 -14.96 -3.27
C ILE A 165 3.49 -16.09 -3.38
N SER A 166 4.25 -16.32 -2.30
CA SER A 166 5.23 -17.41 -2.23
C SER A 166 4.65 -18.76 -1.81
N GLU A 167 3.32 -18.88 -1.74
CA GLU A 167 2.59 -20.13 -1.45
C GLU A 167 2.97 -20.75 -0.09
N LYS A 168 3.43 -19.91 0.85
CA LYS A 168 3.70 -20.32 2.24
C LYS A 168 2.45 -20.28 3.11
N ALA A 169 1.44 -19.54 2.68
CA ALA A 169 0.11 -19.50 3.28
C ALA A 169 -0.92 -19.83 2.19
N GLU A 170 -1.42 -21.07 2.20
CA GLU A 170 -2.37 -21.57 1.20
C GLU A 170 -3.82 -21.13 1.48
N ASP A 171 -4.12 -20.83 2.74
CA ASP A 171 -5.45 -20.38 3.19
C ASP A 171 -5.35 -19.25 4.24
N ALA A 172 -6.51 -18.64 4.53
CA ALA A 172 -6.61 -17.52 5.46
C ALA A 172 -6.22 -17.90 6.90
N ALA A 173 -6.55 -19.09 7.36
CA ALA A 173 -6.25 -19.53 8.73
C ALA A 173 -4.73 -19.68 8.93
N THR A 174 -4.05 -20.27 7.95
CA THR A 174 -2.60 -20.42 7.90
C THR A 174 -1.92 -19.06 7.83
N LEU A 175 -2.43 -18.15 7.00
CA LEU A 175 -1.92 -16.78 6.91
C LEU A 175 -1.98 -16.07 8.27
N VAL A 176 -3.15 -16.06 8.91
CA VAL A 176 -3.35 -15.42 10.22
C VAL A 176 -2.46 -16.06 11.28
N GLY A 177 -2.35 -17.39 11.31
CA GLY A 177 -1.48 -18.10 12.25
C GLY A 177 -0.01 -17.71 12.10
N LEU A 178 0.49 -17.56 10.87
CA LEU A 178 1.86 -17.13 10.60
C LEU A 178 2.11 -15.68 11.01
N LEU A 179 1.14 -14.78 10.76
CA LEU A 179 1.24 -13.38 11.17
C LEU A 179 1.23 -13.24 12.71
N LEU A 180 0.32 -13.93 13.40
CA LEU A 180 0.26 -13.95 14.87
C LEU A 180 1.55 -14.50 15.50
N GLN A 181 2.11 -15.56 14.93
CA GLN A 181 3.42 -16.08 15.37
C GLN A 181 4.51 -15.02 15.23
N GLN A 182 4.47 -14.24 14.13
CA GLN A 182 5.42 -13.18 13.90
C GLN A 182 5.22 -12.00 14.87
N CYS A 183 3.98 -11.61 15.17
CA CYS A 183 3.65 -10.61 16.20
C CYS A 183 4.20 -11.02 17.57
N SER A 184 3.91 -12.24 18.00
CA SER A 184 4.39 -12.79 19.28
C SER A 184 5.91 -12.84 19.36
N LYS A 185 6.57 -13.33 18.30
CA LYS A 185 8.04 -13.44 18.23
C LYS A 185 8.74 -12.09 18.33
N LEU A 186 8.14 -11.04 17.79
CA LEU A 186 8.70 -9.69 17.77
C LEU A 186 8.21 -8.83 18.94
N ALA A 187 7.29 -9.32 19.76
CA ALA A 187 6.60 -8.56 20.81
C ALA A 187 6.00 -7.24 20.26
N LEU A 188 5.23 -7.35 19.17
CA LEU A 188 4.54 -6.21 18.57
C LEU A 188 3.38 -5.72 19.46
N ASP A 189 2.92 -4.50 19.19
CA ASP A 189 1.77 -3.87 19.85
C ASP A 189 0.52 -4.77 19.77
N GLU A 190 -0.26 -4.83 20.85
CA GLU A 190 -1.45 -5.70 20.94
C GLU A 190 -2.60 -5.31 20.01
N ARG A 191 -2.54 -4.09 19.45
CA ARG A 191 -3.49 -3.61 18.44
C ARG A 191 -3.30 -4.28 17.06
N LEU A 192 -2.18 -5.00 16.85
CA LEU A 192 -1.82 -5.71 15.61
C LEU A 192 -2.07 -7.22 15.70
#